data_AF-A0A936GL49-F1
#
_entry.id   AF-A0A936GL49-F1
#
_cell.length_a   1.000
_cell.length_b   1.000
_cell.length_c   1.000
_cell.angle_alpha   90.00
_cell.angle_beta   90.00
_cell.angle_gamma   90.00
#
_symmetry.space_group_name_H-M   'P 1'
#
loop_
_entity.id
_entity.type
_entity.pdbx_description
1 polymer ?
#
loop_
_entity_poly.entity_id
_entity_poly.type
_entity_poly.pdbx_seq_one_letter_code
_entity_poly.pdbx_strand_id
1 'polypeptide(L)'
;MKVRLFGDEFYMRAESIDGYTLLRDTVTKWICYATINKDSSELQSTGVIYTGAELGTNPAAVALGLLPHYTLPLDVVIEKINKVKEKLGVNQPRFEQKTRQEPMPKDGIRPAPPFATKKKDIIKGLCIVVDFSDEQSYYTLPELDSMMNGKNFTGFGLNGSVYQYFNDISGGVVEFNNMMYGVFRAPKTFAEYDAMPYSMGAKEILKLAMESMDKQGFDFSTLTHDSSGYIRSITLLYLVLQLHR
;
A
#
# COMPACT_ATOMS: atom_id res chain seq x y z
N MET A 1 -13.39 13.68 3.05
CA MET A 1 -12.38 14.29 2.16
C MET A 1 -11.97 13.30 1.07
N LYS A 2 -11.95 13.70 -0.21
CA LYS A 2 -11.50 12.85 -1.34
C LYS A 2 -10.16 13.35 -1.89
N VAL A 3 -9.25 12.43 -2.19
CA VAL A 3 -7.94 12.70 -2.81
C VAL A 3 -7.65 11.64 -3.88
N ARG A 4 -6.79 11.95 -4.85
CA ARG A 4 -6.23 10.99 -5.81
C ARG A 4 -4.82 10.64 -5.38
N LEU A 5 -4.48 9.36 -5.35
CA LEU A 5 -3.13 8.88 -5.02
C LEU A 5 -2.47 8.33 -6.28
N PHE A 6 -1.19 8.63 -6.46
CA PHE A 6 -0.36 8.15 -7.55
C PHE A 6 0.96 7.64 -7.00
N GLY A 7 1.52 6.61 -7.62
CA GLY A 7 2.83 6.09 -7.26
C GLY A 7 2.88 4.57 -7.15
N ASP A 8 3.91 4.10 -6.45
CA ASP A 8 4.18 2.70 -6.12
C ASP A 8 4.49 2.55 -4.62
N GLU A 9 4.89 1.35 -4.18
CA GLU A 9 5.22 1.08 -2.77
C GLU A 9 6.45 1.85 -2.25
N PHE A 10 7.24 2.49 -3.12
CA PHE A 10 8.46 3.21 -2.77
C PHE A 10 8.32 4.74 -2.87
N TYR A 11 7.35 5.22 -3.64
CA TYR A 11 7.06 6.65 -3.77
C TYR A 11 5.57 6.86 -4.04
N MET A 12 4.93 7.69 -3.21
CA MET A 12 3.54 8.11 -3.38
C MET A 12 3.43 9.62 -3.40
N ARG A 13 2.49 10.14 -4.20
CA ARG A 13 2.04 11.53 -4.17
C ARG A 13 0.51 11.57 -4.13
N ALA A 14 -0.03 12.64 -3.54
CA ALA A 14 -1.45 12.89 -3.49
C ALA A 14 -1.80 14.13 -4.31
N GLU A 15 -2.98 14.15 -4.91
CA GLU A 15 -3.59 15.33 -5.52
C GLU A 15 -5.02 15.52 -4.99
N SER A 16 -5.47 16.76 -4.97
CA SER A 16 -6.89 17.10 -4.80
C SER A 16 -7.71 16.59 -5.98
N ILE A 17 -9.04 16.63 -5.85
CA ILE A 17 -9.94 16.17 -6.91
C ILE A 17 -9.81 16.96 -8.21
N ASP A 18 -9.33 18.20 -8.13
CA ASP A 18 -9.07 19.16 -9.22
C ASP A 18 -7.58 19.26 -9.59
N GLY A 19 -6.73 18.36 -9.09
CA GLY A 19 -5.39 18.14 -9.61
C GLY A 19 -4.27 18.92 -8.91
N TYR A 20 -4.50 19.58 -7.78
CA TYR A 20 -3.45 20.27 -7.05
C TYR A 20 -2.70 19.31 -6.12
N THR A 21 -1.37 19.38 -6.16
CA THR A 21 -0.51 18.48 -5.37
C THR A 21 -0.69 18.72 -3.88
N LEU A 22 -0.80 17.62 -3.14
CA LEU A 22 -1.01 17.61 -1.69
C LEU A 22 0.16 16.90 -1.00
N LEU A 23 0.55 17.41 0.16
CA LEU A 23 1.58 16.84 1.01
C LEU A 23 1.13 16.89 2.47
N ARG A 24 1.49 15.88 3.26
CA ARG A 24 1.28 15.93 4.70
C ARG A 24 2.29 16.87 5.32
N ASP A 25 1.80 17.93 5.96
CA ASP A 25 2.62 18.95 6.59
C ASP A 25 3.32 18.39 7.84
N THR A 26 4.61 18.68 7.98
CA THR A 26 5.41 18.13 9.09
C THR A 26 5.09 18.78 10.44
N VAL A 27 4.56 20.01 10.44
CA VAL A 27 4.23 20.79 11.63
C VAL A 27 2.78 20.55 12.03
N THR A 28 1.83 20.79 11.13
CA THR A 28 0.39 20.71 11.42
C THR A 28 -0.13 19.28 11.39
N LYS A 29 0.60 18.33 10.77
CA LYS A 29 0.21 16.93 10.52
C LYS A 29 -1.00 16.75 9.60
N TRP A 30 -1.56 17.83 9.08
CA TRP A 30 -2.67 17.84 8.12
C TRP A 30 -2.20 17.68 6.68
N ILE A 31 -3.11 17.29 5.80
CA ILE A 31 -2.89 17.31 4.35
C ILE A 31 -3.04 18.76 3.88
N CYS A 32 -1.95 19.33 3.40
CA CYS A 32 -1.88 20.69 2.91
C CYS A 32 -1.59 20.72 1.41
N TYR A 33 -1.96 21.82 0.76
CA TYR A 33 -1.51 22.10 -0.60
C TYR A 33 0.02 22.21 -0.61
N ALA A 34 0.64 21.73 -1.67
CA ALA A 34 2.08 21.69 -1.83
C ALA A 34 2.53 22.37 -3.12
N THR A 35 3.74 22.90 -3.07
CA THR A 35 4.49 23.39 -4.22
C THR A 35 5.80 22.62 -4.36
N ILE A 36 6.55 22.89 -5.41
CA ILE A 36 7.91 22.38 -5.57
C ILE A 36 8.88 23.43 -5.00
N ASN A 37 9.90 22.99 -4.27
CA ASN A 37 10.95 23.90 -3.78
C ASN A 37 11.76 24.49 -4.96
N LYS A 38 12.55 25.53 -4.71
CA LYS A 38 13.27 26.26 -5.77
C LYS A 38 14.16 25.36 -6.65
N ASP A 39 14.75 24.33 -6.07
CA ASP A 39 15.71 23.44 -6.73
C ASP A 39 15.05 22.19 -7.34
N SER A 40 13.71 22.11 -7.34
CA SER A 40 12.95 20.96 -7.85
C SER A 40 13.26 19.60 -7.22
N SER A 41 13.82 19.59 -6.02
CA SER A 41 14.24 18.36 -5.31
C SER A 41 13.18 17.83 -4.35
N GLU A 42 12.26 18.67 -3.88
CA GLU A 42 11.26 18.29 -2.88
C GLU A 42 9.92 18.99 -3.08
N LEU A 43 8.84 18.27 -2.70
CA LEU A 43 7.55 18.90 -2.47
C LEU A 43 7.59 19.62 -1.13
N GLN A 44 7.16 20.88 -1.12
CA GLN A 44 7.11 21.72 0.06
C GLN A 44 5.65 22.04 0.39
N SER A 45 5.23 21.73 1.61
CA SER A 45 3.92 22.12 2.12
C SER A 45 3.79 23.65 2.16
N THR A 46 2.63 24.16 1.78
CA THR A 46 2.28 25.58 1.89
C THR A 46 1.67 25.93 3.25
N GLY A 47 1.37 24.93 4.08
CA GLY A 47 0.66 25.08 5.34
C GLY A 47 -0.86 25.33 5.20
N VAL A 48 -1.37 25.55 3.99
CA VAL A 48 -2.80 25.72 3.74
C VAL A 48 -3.48 24.36 3.67
N ILE A 49 -4.37 24.08 4.61
CA ILE A 49 -5.07 22.79 4.75
C ILE A 49 -6.01 22.57 3.57
N TYR A 50 -5.96 21.37 2.99
CA TYR A 50 -6.94 20.89 2.03
C TYR A 50 -8.18 20.38 2.77
N THR A 51 -9.34 20.92 2.43
CA THR A 51 -10.61 20.63 3.12
C THR A 51 -11.48 19.61 2.36
N GLY A 52 -11.03 19.08 1.22
CA GLY A 52 -11.78 18.09 0.44
C GLY A 52 -12.67 18.67 -0.66
N ALA A 53 -12.60 19.98 -0.90
CA ALA A 53 -13.29 20.67 -1.99
C ALA A 53 -12.28 21.27 -2.97
N GLU A 54 -12.74 21.66 -4.16
CA GLU A 54 -11.89 22.27 -5.20
C GLU A 54 -11.17 23.52 -4.68
N LEU A 55 -9.96 23.79 -5.18
CA LEU A 55 -9.10 24.88 -4.73
C LEU A 55 -9.82 26.23 -4.77
N GLY A 56 -10.66 26.46 -5.78
CA GLY A 56 -11.46 27.69 -5.92
C GLY A 56 -12.40 27.99 -4.74
N THR A 57 -12.73 26.98 -3.93
CA THR A 57 -13.57 27.13 -2.73
C THR A 57 -12.78 27.51 -1.47
N ASN A 58 -11.45 27.49 -1.52
CA ASN A 58 -10.57 27.86 -0.41
C ASN A 58 -9.80 29.15 -0.75
N PRO A 59 -10.24 30.32 -0.24
CA PRO A 59 -9.61 31.61 -0.57
C PRO A 59 -8.11 31.67 -0.23
N ALA A 60 -7.69 31.00 0.84
CA ALA A 60 -6.27 30.95 1.22
C ALA A 60 -5.45 30.16 0.19
N ALA A 61 -6.01 29.10 -0.39
CA ALA A 61 -5.36 28.31 -1.44
C ALA A 61 -5.33 29.04 -2.78
N VAL A 62 -6.42 29.75 -3.14
CA VAL A 62 -6.46 30.61 -4.34
C VAL A 62 -5.37 31.68 -4.31
N ALA A 63 -5.16 32.30 -3.15
CA ALA A 63 -4.15 33.34 -2.97
C ALA A 63 -2.70 32.85 -3.18
N LEU A 64 -2.43 31.54 -3.13
CA LEU A 64 -1.12 30.97 -3.36
C LEU A 64 -0.72 30.91 -4.84
N GLY A 65 -1.67 31.05 -5.77
CA GLY A 65 -1.39 31.00 -7.21
C GLY A 65 -0.75 29.69 -7.68
N LEU A 66 -1.13 28.57 -7.06
CA LEU A 66 -0.60 27.26 -7.39
C LEU A 66 -1.03 26.83 -8.81
N LEU A 67 -0.21 26.01 -9.45
CA LEU A 67 -0.57 25.31 -10.67
C LEU A 67 -0.91 23.85 -10.33
N PRO A 68 -1.87 23.23 -11.04
CA PRO A 68 -2.16 21.82 -10.86
C PRO A 68 -1.00 20.94 -11.37
N HIS A 69 -0.95 19.70 -10.88
CA HIS A 69 -0.06 18.61 -11.30
C HIS A 69 1.43 18.84 -11.05
N TYR A 70 1.78 19.60 -10.00
CA TYR A 70 3.16 19.70 -9.55
C TYR A 70 3.73 18.30 -9.29
N THR A 71 4.72 17.94 -10.11
CA THR A 71 5.38 16.65 -10.12
C THR A 71 6.88 16.88 -10.00
N LEU A 72 7.55 16.16 -9.09
CA LEU A 72 9.01 16.15 -9.04
C LEU A 72 9.59 15.57 -10.33
N PRO A 73 10.75 16.06 -10.80
CA PRO A 73 11.49 15.45 -11.91
C PRO A 73 11.69 13.94 -11.71
N LEU A 74 11.62 13.17 -12.81
CA LEU A 74 11.63 11.71 -12.75
C LEU A 74 12.91 11.15 -12.11
N ASP A 75 14.05 11.76 -12.38
CA ASP A 75 15.34 11.43 -11.79
C ASP A 75 15.35 11.61 -10.26
N VAL A 76 14.76 12.70 -9.76
CA VAL A 76 14.59 12.94 -8.31
C VAL A 76 13.66 11.89 -7.68
N VAL A 77 12.58 11.53 -8.36
CA VAL A 77 11.66 10.47 -7.91
C VAL A 77 12.39 9.13 -7.83
N ILE A 78 13.16 8.77 -8.85
CA ILE A 78 13.97 7.55 -8.88
C ILE A 78 14.98 7.52 -7.72
N GLU A 79 15.66 8.64 -7.44
CA GLU A 79 16.60 8.73 -6.32
C GLU A 79 15.90 8.50 -4.96
N LYS A 80 14.71 9.10 -4.77
CA LYS A 80 13.90 8.87 -3.56
C LYS A 80 13.48 7.41 -3.43
N ILE A 81 13.00 6.79 -4.52
CA ILE A 81 12.66 5.35 -4.57
C ILE A 81 13.86 4.49 -4.16
N ASN A 82 15.04 4.75 -4.73
CA ASN A 82 16.24 3.98 -4.45
C ASN A 82 16.68 4.09 -2.98
N LYS A 83 16.59 5.29 -2.39
CA LYS A 83 16.84 5.50 -0.95
C LYS A 83 15.88 4.72 -0.06
N VAL A 84 14.60 4.63 -0.44
CA VAL A 84 13.61 3.82 0.29
C VAL A 84 13.94 2.32 0.14
N LYS A 85 14.25 1.85 -1.07
CA LYS A 85 14.65 0.46 -1.33
C LYS A 85 15.89 0.04 -0.55
N GLU A 86 16.89 0.92 -0.45
CA GLU A 86 18.11 0.67 0.33
C GLU A 86 17.79 0.53 1.83
N LYS A 87 17.01 1.46 2.39
CA LYS A 87 16.55 1.41 3.79
C LYS A 87 15.73 0.16 4.10
N LEU A 88 14.98 -0.34 3.13
CA LEU A 88 14.17 -1.55 3.25
C LEU A 88 14.94 -2.85 2.97
N GLY A 89 16.21 -2.76 2.53
CA GLY A 89 16.99 -3.94 2.14
C GLY A 89 16.44 -4.65 0.88
N VAL A 90 15.62 -3.98 0.07
CA VAL A 90 15.04 -4.54 -1.17
C VAL A 90 16.10 -4.67 -2.27
N ASN A 91 17.21 -3.94 -2.18
CA ASN A 91 18.38 -4.12 -3.04
C ASN A 91 19.20 -5.38 -2.72
N GLN A 92 18.84 -6.16 -1.69
CA GLN A 92 19.34 -7.53 -1.59
C GLN A 92 18.65 -8.35 -2.67
N PRO A 93 19.38 -9.17 -3.47
CA PRO A 93 18.78 -9.96 -4.52
C PRO A 93 17.85 -11.00 -3.87
N ARG A 94 16.57 -10.65 -3.67
CA ARG A 94 15.60 -11.56 -3.08
C ARG A 94 15.10 -12.60 -4.07
N PHE A 95 15.44 -12.44 -5.35
CA PHE A 95 15.38 -13.47 -6.37
C PHE A 95 16.47 -13.17 -7.41
N GLU A 96 17.59 -13.90 -7.37
CA GLU A 96 18.27 -14.20 -8.62
C GLU A 96 17.29 -15.01 -9.46
N GLN A 97 16.47 -14.35 -10.27
CA GLN A 97 16.02 -14.98 -11.50
C GLN A 97 17.28 -15.24 -12.30
N LYS A 98 17.87 -16.43 -12.13
CA LYS A 98 18.74 -17.02 -13.13
C LYS A 98 17.92 -17.02 -14.41
N THR A 99 18.12 -15.99 -15.23
CA THR A 99 17.80 -16.05 -16.63
C THR A 99 18.64 -17.20 -17.14
N ARG A 100 18.03 -18.38 -17.26
CA ARG A 100 18.57 -19.48 -18.07
C ARG A 100 18.65 -18.91 -19.48
N GLN A 101 19.78 -18.28 -19.81
CA GLN A 101 20.17 -18.08 -21.18
C GLN A 101 20.58 -19.45 -21.68
N GLU A 102 19.60 -20.23 -22.12
CA GLU A 102 19.89 -21.41 -22.93
C GLU A 102 20.56 -20.92 -24.22
N PRO A 103 21.71 -21.52 -24.63
CA PRO A 103 22.37 -21.13 -25.87
C PRO A 103 21.43 -21.35 -27.05
N MET A 104 21.31 -20.34 -27.93
CA MET A 104 20.52 -20.42 -29.15
C MET A 104 21.03 -21.55 -30.07
N PRO A 105 20.16 -22.47 -30.53
CA PRO A 105 20.47 -23.38 -31.63
C PRO A 105 20.48 -22.63 -32.96
N LYS A 106 21.38 -23.01 -33.87
CA LYS A 106 21.69 -22.29 -35.12
C LYS A 106 20.59 -22.32 -36.20
N ASP A 107 19.52 -23.10 -36.03
CA ASP A 107 18.61 -23.43 -37.14
C ASP A 107 17.18 -22.85 -37.03
N GLY A 108 16.99 -21.79 -36.26
CA GLY A 108 15.92 -20.78 -36.49
C GLY A 108 14.44 -21.20 -36.34
N ILE A 109 14.09 -22.46 -36.10
CA ILE A 109 12.69 -22.87 -35.92
C ILE A 109 12.53 -23.64 -34.60
N ARG A 110 11.90 -23.00 -33.61
CA ARG A 110 11.33 -23.70 -32.44
C ARG A 110 9.86 -23.99 -32.72
N PRO A 111 9.37 -25.23 -32.56
CA PRO A 111 7.95 -25.40 -32.23
C PRO A 111 7.68 -24.59 -30.96
N ALA A 112 6.56 -23.86 -30.93
CA ALA A 112 6.14 -23.16 -29.72
C ALA A 112 6.21 -24.17 -28.55
N PRO A 113 6.83 -23.82 -27.42
CA PRO A 113 6.71 -24.64 -26.22
C PRO A 113 5.22 -24.94 -26.04
N PRO A 114 4.82 -26.17 -25.69
CA PRO A 114 3.47 -26.41 -25.22
C PRO A 114 3.16 -25.30 -24.21
N PHE A 115 1.99 -24.64 -24.30
CA PHE A 115 1.56 -23.74 -23.25
C PHE A 115 1.63 -24.55 -21.97
N ALA A 116 2.71 -24.38 -21.20
CA ALA A 116 2.85 -25.00 -19.91
C ALA A 116 1.66 -24.45 -19.15
N THR A 117 0.69 -25.30 -18.85
CA THR A 117 -0.42 -24.95 -18.00
C THR A 117 0.22 -24.46 -16.72
N LYS A 118 0.30 -23.13 -16.54
CA LYS A 118 0.91 -22.56 -15.34
C LYS A 118 0.09 -23.13 -14.20
N LYS A 119 0.74 -23.96 -13.39
CA LYS A 119 0.10 -24.58 -12.23
C LYS A 119 -0.53 -23.45 -11.43
N LYS A 120 -1.83 -23.59 -11.17
CA LYS A 120 -2.59 -22.65 -10.37
C LYS A 120 -1.90 -22.49 -9.00
N ASP A 121 -1.66 -21.24 -8.60
CA ASP A 121 -0.99 -20.87 -7.37
C ASP A 121 -2.02 -20.33 -6.39
N ILE A 122 -2.41 -21.17 -5.43
CA ILE A 122 -3.41 -20.85 -4.42
C ILE A 122 -2.67 -20.38 -3.18
N ILE A 123 -2.85 -19.12 -2.83
CA ILE A 123 -2.17 -18.46 -1.73
C ILE A 123 -3.21 -18.13 -0.66
N LYS A 124 -2.99 -18.63 0.56
CA LYS A 124 -3.74 -18.26 1.76
C LYS A 124 -2.88 -17.33 2.61
N GLY A 125 -3.10 -16.03 2.46
CA GLY A 125 -2.48 -14.98 3.27
C GLY A 125 -3.22 -14.77 4.60
N LEU A 126 -2.59 -14.00 5.48
CA LEU A 126 -3.20 -13.52 6.72
C LEU A 126 -3.56 -12.05 6.57
N CYS A 127 -4.77 -11.67 6.96
CA CYS A 127 -5.18 -10.27 7.11
C CYS A 127 -5.57 -10.00 8.57
N ILE A 128 -4.93 -8.99 9.15
CA ILE A 128 -5.20 -8.51 10.50
C ILE A 128 -5.76 -7.10 10.39
N VAL A 129 -6.98 -6.91 10.87
CA VAL A 129 -7.57 -5.57 10.99
C VAL A 129 -7.02 -4.94 12.26
N VAL A 130 -6.54 -3.71 12.19
CA VAL A 130 -5.88 -3.01 13.28
C VAL A 130 -6.69 -1.79 13.71
N ASP A 131 -6.97 -1.74 15.00
CA ASP A 131 -7.48 -0.57 15.71
C ASP A 131 -6.39 0.02 16.61
N PHE A 132 -6.48 1.30 16.99
CA PHE A 132 -5.50 1.99 17.85
C PHE A 132 -6.14 2.44 19.15
N SER A 133 -5.40 2.62 20.25
CA SER A 133 -5.98 2.89 21.57
C SER A 133 -6.98 4.06 21.65
N ASP A 134 -6.90 5.02 20.75
CA ASP A 134 -7.77 6.19 20.60
C ASP A 134 -8.77 6.11 19.44
N GLU A 135 -8.65 5.14 18.53
CA GLU A 135 -9.43 5.10 17.29
C GLU A 135 -9.83 3.68 16.87
N GLN A 136 -11.11 3.47 16.58
CA GLN A 136 -11.67 2.17 16.18
C GLN A 136 -11.95 2.14 14.67
N SER A 137 -11.75 0.99 14.03
CA SER A 137 -12.14 0.77 12.64
C SER A 137 -13.63 1.05 12.47
N TYR A 138 -13.93 1.85 11.45
CA TYR A 138 -15.31 2.19 11.10
C TYR A 138 -16.03 1.04 10.38
N TYR A 139 -15.28 0.24 9.61
CA TYR A 139 -15.84 -0.82 8.79
C TYR A 139 -15.91 -2.15 9.55
N THR A 140 -16.93 -2.93 9.25
CA THR A 140 -17.17 -4.24 9.86
C THR A 140 -16.29 -5.33 9.25
N LEU A 141 -15.98 -6.39 10.01
CA LEU A 141 -15.20 -7.53 9.51
C LEU A 141 -15.80 -8.17 8.23
N PRO A 142 -17.12 -8.36 8.08
CA PRO A 142 -17.70 -8.89 6.84
C PRO A 142 -17.52 -7.97 5.63
N GLU A 143 -17.59 -6.65 5.81
CA GLU A 143 -17.33 -5.69 4.73
C GLU A 143 -15.86 -5.76 4.29
N LEU A 144 -14.93 -5.84 5.25
CA LEU A 144 -13.51 -5.96 4.98
C LEU A 144 -13.15 -7.32 4.38
N ASP A 145 -13.76 -8.41 4.84
CA ASP A 145 -13.61 -9.73 4.22
C ASP A 145 -14.09 -9.69 2.77
N SER A 146 -15.23 -9.06 2.49
CA SER A 146 -15.73 -8.88 1.12
C SER A 146 -14.76 -8.06 0.25
N MET A 147 -14.13 -7.02 0.82
CA MET A 147 -13.11 -6.22 0.14
C MET A 147 -11.83 -7.02 -0.15
N MET A 148 -11.44 -7.93 0.74
CA MET A 148 -10.23 -8.74 0.57
C MET A 148 -10.46 -9.97 -0.33
N ASN A 149 -11.61 -10.62 -0.22
CA ASN A 149 -11.86 -11.97 -0.77
C ASN A 149 -13.07 -12.07 -1.71
N GLY A 150 -13.91 -11.04 -1.79
CA GLY A 150 -15.18 -11.10 -2.53
C GLY A 150 -15.00 -11.22 -4.04
N LYS A 151 -15.77 -12.09 -4.70
CA LYS A 151 -15.63 -12.31 -6.15
C LYS A 151 -16.23 -11.21 -7.03
N ASN A 152 -17.08 -10.35 -6.46
CA ASN A 152 -17.82 -9.28 -7.16
C ASN A 152 -17.89 -8.02 -6.30
N PHE A 153 -16.81 -7.68 -5.58
CA PHE A 153 -16.81 -6.56 -4.66
C PHE A 153 -16.75 -5.22 -5.42
N THR A 154 -17.68 -4.31 -5.15
CA THR A 154 -17.75 -2.97 -5.75
C THR A 154 -17.88 -1.85 -4.71
N GLY A 155 -17.64 -2.17 -3.44
CA GLY A 155 -17.70 -1.22 -2.33
C GLY A 155 -16.53 -0.23 -2.35
N PHE A 156 -16.64 0.84 -1.57
CA PHE A 156 -15.58 1.84 -1.37
C PHE A 156 -15.05 2.53 -2.64
N GLY A 157 -15.80 2.45 -3.75
CA GLY A 157 -15.34 2.96 -5.05
C GLY A 157 -14.26 2.09 -5.70
N LEU A 158 -14.06 0.86 -5.21
CA LEU A 158 -13.12 -0.11 -5.76
C LEU A 158 -13.78 -0.92 -6.88
N ASN A 159 -13.00 -1.27 -7.90
CA ASN A 159 -13.43 -2.07 -9.05
C ASN A 159 -12.99 -3.54 -8.88
N GLY A 160 -13.42 -4.16 -7.78
CA GLY A 160 -13.03 -5.52 -7.42
C GLY A 160 -12.40 -5.60 -6.03
N SER A 161 -12.34 -6.82 -5.50
CA SER A 161 -11.60 -7.13 -4.28
C SER A 161 -10.11 -7.32 -4.55
N VAL A 162 -9.32 -7.45 -3.47
CA VAL A 162 -7.92 -7.86 -3.57
C VAL A 162 -7.78 -9.22 -4.27
N TYR A 163 -8.62 -10.20 -3.91
CA TYR A 163 -8.68 -11.50 -4.61
C TYR A 163 -8.90 -11.32 -6.11
N GLN A 164 -9.90 -10.52 -6.50
CA GLN A 164 -10.26 -10.31 -7.91
C GLN A 164 -9.12 -9.64 -8.67
N TYR A 165 -8.51 -8.61 -8.09
CA TYR A 165 -7.35 -7.95 -8.68
C TYR A 165 -6.23 -8.94 -9.03
N PHE A 166 -5.79 -9.76 -8.07
CA PHE A 166 -4.73 -10.74 -8.32
C PHE A 166 -5.15 -11.85 -9.30
N ASN A 167 -6.42 -12.26 -9.28
CA ASN A 167 -6.93 -13.23 -10.22
C ASN A 167 -6.91 -12.67 -11.66
N ASP A 168 -7.41 -11.45 -11.86
CA ASP A 168 -7.53 -10.81 -13.16
C ASP A 168 -6.15 -10.53 -13.78
N ILE A 169 -5.23 -9.89 -13.03
CA ILE A 169 -3.91 -9.54 -13.58
C ILE A 169 -3.03 -10.77 -13.83
N SER A 170 -3.31 -11.89 -13.17
CA SER A 170 -2.58 -13.14 -13.38
C SER A 170 -3.21 -14.04 -14.45
N GLY A 171 -4.34 -13.64 -15.05
CA GLY A 171 -5.10 -14.45 -15.98
C GLY A 171 -5.65 -15.73 -15.35
N GLY A 172 -6.05 -15.66 -14.08
CA GLY A 172 -6.60 -16.78 -13.31
C GLY A 172 -5.56 -17.75 -12.71
N VAL A 173 -4.26 -17.45 -12.85
CA VAL A 173 -3.18 -18.30 -12.32
C VAL A 173 -3.06 -18.18 -10.81
N VAL A 174 -3.23 -16.97 -10.26
CA VAL A 174 -3.15 -16.70 -8.82
C VAL A 174 -4.55 -16.66 -8.22
N GLU A 175 -4.76 -17.44 -7.17
CA GLU A 175 -5.92 -17.30 -6.27
C GLU A 175 -5.42 -16.86 -4.90
N PHE A 176 -5.54 -15.57 -4.61
CA PHE A 176 -5.08 -14.99 -3.36
C PHE A 176 -6.24 -14.78 -2.39
N ASN A 177 -6.37 -15.70 -1.43
CA ASN A 177 -7.37 -15.65 -0.38
C ASN A 177 -6.72 -15.21 0.93
N ASN A 178 -7.39 -14.35 1.67
CA ASN A 178 -6.92 -13.84 2.95
C ASN A 178 -7.75 -14.44 4.09
N MET A 179 -7.11 -15.06 5.05
CA MET A 179 -7.75 -15.44 6.29
C MET A 179 -7.86 -14.19 7.18
N MET A 180 -9.09 -13.75 7.42
CA MET A 180 -9.39 -12.63 8.30
C MET A 180 -9.31 -13.11 9.75
N TYR A 181 -8.23 -12.76 10.46
CA TYR A 181 -8.09 -13.15 11.87
C TYR A 181 -9.13 -12.46 12.77
N GLY A 182 -9.38 -11.18 12.50
CA GLY A 182 -10.23 -10.33 13.32
C GLY A 182 -9.59 -8.97 13.56
N VAL A 183 -10.08 -8.29 14.58
CA VAL A 183 -9.62 -6.95 14.97
C VAL A 183 -8.61 -7.07 16.11
N PHE A 184 -7.39 -6.58 15.86
CA PHE A 184 -6.36 -6.41 16.86
C PHE A 184 -6.32 -4.95 17.33
N ARG A 185 -6.58 -4.72 18.62
CA ARG A 185 -6.48 -3.39 19.25
C ARG A 185 -5.04 -3.14 19.69
N ALA A 186 -4.33 -2.29 18.95
CA ALA A 186 -2.99 -1.87 19.29
C ALA A 186 -3.00 -0.98 20.56
N PRO A 187 -2.01 -1.14 21.47
CA PRO A 187 -2.01 -0.47 22.77
C PRO A 187 -1.69 1.03 22.72
N LYS A 188 -1.08 1.52 21.64
CA LYS A 188 -0.76 2.95 21.45
C LYS A 188 -1.70 3.59 20.44
N THR A 189 -1.73 4.92 20.43
CA THR A 189 -2.47 5.71 19.44
C THR A 189 -1.84 5.60 18.06
N PHE A 190 -2.61 5.90 17.01
CA PHE A 190 -2.06 5.96 15.64
C PHE A 190 -0.89 6.95 15.58
N ALA A 191 -1.04 8.12 16.18
CA ALA A 191 -0.04 9.18 16.19
C ALA A 191 1.28 8.74 16.83
N GLU A 192 1.24 7.95 17.90
CA GLU A 192 2.44 7.40 18.54
C GLU A 192 3.18 6.40 17.65
N TYR A 193 2.45 5.52 16.94
CA TYR A 193 3.07 4.59 15.98
C TYR A 193 3.60 5.30 14.74
N ASP A 194 2.88 6.29 14.23
CA ASP A 194 3.23 7.09 13.04
C ASP A 194 4.43 8.02 13.31
N ALA A 195 4.63 8.45 14.55
CA ALA A 195 5.80 9.22 14.96
C ALA A 195 7.09 8.39 15.05
N MET A 196 7.00 7.05 15.04
CA MET A 196 8.18 6.18 15.09
C MET A 196 8.99 6.24 13.80
N PRO A 197 10.28 5.84 13.83
CA PRO A 197 11.06 5.72 12.61
C PRO A 197 10.37 4.83 11.58
N TYR A 198 10.63 5.12 10.31
CA TYR A 198 10.02 4.43 9.18
C TYR A 198 9.95 2.91 9.38
N SER A 199 8.77 2.32 9.17
CA SER A 199 8.42 0.90 9.37
C SER A 199 8.38 0.39 10.82
N MET A 200 8.90 1.11 11.82
CA MET A 200 8.99 0.60 13.19
C MET A 200 7.63 0.44 13.85
N GLY A 201 6.73 1.41 13.69
CA GLY A 201 5.38 1.30 14.23
C GLY A 201 4.63 0.09 13.69
N ALA A 202 4.66 -0.11 12.36
CA ALA A 202 4.05 -1.27 11.71
C ALA A 202 4.68 -2.60 12.17
N LYS A 203 6.01 -2.67 12.33
CA LYS A 203 6.70 -3.86 12.86
C LYS A 203 6.29 -4.17 14.30
N GLU A 204 6.16 -3.14 15.14
CA GLU A 204 5.73 -3.32 16.52
C GLU A 204 4.28 -3.82 16.58
N ILE A 205 3.37 -3.24 15.80
CA ILE A 205 1.98 -3.71 15.69
C ILE A 205 1.94 -5.17 15.22
N LEU A 206 2.69 -5.50 14.17
CA LEU A 206 2.75 -6.88 13.66
C LEU A 206 3.21 -7.85 14.75
N LYS A 207 4.29 -7.53 15.44
CA LYS A 207 4.83 -8.35 16.53
C LYS A 207 3.77 -8.58 17.62
N LEU A 208 3.12 -7.52 18.09
CA LEU A 208 2.11 -7.62 19.14
C LEU A 208 0.88 -8.42 18.70
N ALA A 209 0.45 -8.25 17.44
CA ALA A 209 -0.65 -9.01 16.87
C ALA A 209 -0.31 -10.51 16.78
N MET A 210 0.88 -10.86 16.28
CA MET A 210 1.37 -12.24 16.21
C MET A 210 1.45 -12.90 17.59
N GLU A 211 2.01 -12.20 18.59
CA GLU A 211 2.08 -12.70 19.97
C GLU A 211 0.68 -12.90 20.59
N SER A 212 -0.28 -12.05 20.25
CA SER A 212 -1.67 -12.18 20.71
C SER A 212 -2.36 -13.39 20.07
N MET A 213 -2.14 -13.60 18.77
CA MET A 213 -2.65 -14.75 18.02
C MET A 213 -2.08 -16.07 18.55
N ASP A 214 -0.78 -16.13 18.79
CA ASP A 214 -0.11 -17.31 19.34
C ASP A 214 -0.65 -17.68 20.73
N LYS A 215 -0.82 -16.69 21.62
CA LYS A 215 -1.44 -16.89 22.95
C LYS A 215 -2.89 -17.39 22.86
N GLN A 216 -3.61 -17.05 21.80
CA GLN A 216 -4.98 -17.51 21.54
C GLN A 216 -5.02 -18.87 20.83
N GLY A 217 -3.86 -19.48 20.55
CA GLY A 217 -3.74 -20.79 19.91
C GLY A 217 -4.02 -20.77 18.41
N PHE A 218 -3.79 -19.63 17.74
CA PHE A 218 -3.95 -19.55 16.29
C PHE A 218 -2.93 -20.42 15.56
N ASP A 219 -3.40 -21.30 14.67
CA ASP A 219 -2.54 -22.19 13.89
C ASP A 219 -2.03 -21.53 12.60
N PHE A 220 -0.82 -20.98 12.67
CA PHE A 220 -0.13 -20.36 11.54
C PHE A 220 0.21 -21.35 10.41
N SER A 221 0.31 -22.66 10.70
CA SER A 221 0.63 -23.66 9.67
C SER A 221 -0.45 -23.76 8.59
N THR A 222 -1.66 -23.28 8.88
CA THR A 222 -2.79 -23.23 7.94
C THR A 222 -2.64 -22.17 6.84
N LEU A 223 -1.62 -21.32 6.91
CA LEU A 223 -1.30 -20.29 5.92
C LEU A 223 -0.33 -20.82 4.86
N THR A 224 -0.26 -20.14 3.72
CA THR A 224 0.74 -20.47 2.70
C THR A 224 2.12 -19.99 3.13
N HIS A 225 3.09 -20.90 3.09
CA HIS A 225 4.49 -20.61 3.37
C HIS A 225 5.32 -20.66 2.08
N ASP A 226 6.40 -19.90 2.05
CA ASP A 226 7.42 -20.02 1.00
C ASP A 226 8.33 -21.23 1.24
N SER A 227 9.28 -21.46 0.32
CA SER A 227 10.23 -22.57 0.41
C SER A 227 11.20 -22.47 1.60
N SER A 228 11.27 -21.31 2.26
CA SER A 228 12.09 -21.09 3.46
C SER A 228 11.28 -21.21 4.74
N GLY A 229 9.98 -21.52 4.65
CA GLY A 229 9.09 -21.68 5.80
C GLY A 229 8.53 -20.37 6.35
N TYR A 230 8.67 -19.24 5.64
CA TYR A 230 8.03 -17.98 6.06
C TYR A 230 6.61 -17.88 5.52
N ILE A 231 5.70 -17.29 6.29
CA ILE A 231 4.36 -16.95 5.81
C ILE A 231 4.50 -16.03 4.59
N ARG A 232 3.91 -16.45 3.48
CA ARG A 232 4.13 -15.81 2.18
C ARG A 232 3.45 -14.44 2.06
N SER A 233 2.39 -14.20 2.82
CA SER A 233 1.67 -12.92 2.80
C SER A 233 1.03 -12.60 4.14
N ILE A 234 1.29 -11.39 4.64
CA ILE A 234 0.64 -10.80 5.79
C ILE A 234 0.20 -9.38 5.41
N THR A 235 -1.05 -9.07 5.67
CA THR A 235 -1.66 -7.76 5.48
C THR A 235 -2.04 -7.19 6.85
N LEU A 236 -1.51 -6.00 7.17
CA LEU A 236 -2.03 -5.18 8.27
C LEU A 236 -2.97 -4.14 7.68
N LEU A 237 -4.24 -4.19 8.03
CA LEU A 237 -5.27 -3.31 7.51
C LEU A 237 -5.78 -2.38 8.61
N TYR A 238 -5.48 -1.09 8.49
CA TYR A 238 -6.11 -0.07 9.33
C TYR A 238 -6.94 0.87 8.43
N LEU A 239 -8.19 1.09 8.78
CA LEU A 239 -9.11 1.92 8.02
C LEU A 239 -9.92 2.77 8.98
N VAL A 240 -9.76 4.08 8.87
CA VAL A 240 -10.45 5.04 9.73
C VAL A 240 -11.09 6.13 8.91
N LEU A 241 -12.31 6.48 9.29
CA LEU A 241 -13.06 7.56 8.64
C LEU A 241 -12.44 8.87 9.10
N GLN A 242 -11.72 9.56 8.22
CA GLN A 242 -11.40 10.97 8.44
C GLN A 242 -12.68 11.81 8.30
N LEU A 243 -13.52 11.76 9.33
CA LEU A 243 -14.59 12.73 9.54
C LEU A 243 -13.96 13.96 10.16
N HIS A 244 -14.06 15.08 9.43
CA HIS A 244 -13.66 16.41 9.88
C HIS A 244 -14.10 16.64 11.34
N ARG A 245 -13.11 16.80 12.22
CA ARG A 245 -13.26 17.51 13.50
C ARG A 245 -12.58 18.86 13.36
#